data_AF-A0A1Y1WQZ2-F1
#
_entry.id   AF-A0A1Y1WQZ2-F1
#
_cell.length_a   1.000
_cell.length_b   1.000
_cell.length_c   1.000
_cell.angle_alpha   90.00
_cell.angle_beta   90.00
_cell.angle_gamma   90.00
#
_symmetry.space_group_name_H-M   'P 1'
#
loop_
_entity.id
_entity.type
_entity.pdbx_description
1 polymer ?
#
loop_
_entity_poly.entity_id
_entity_poly.type
_entity_poly.pdbx_seq_one_letter_code
_entity_poly.pdbx_strand_id
1 'polypeptide(L)'
;MALFKKEIKTDNKALKILFKILPIAFDWLIIYFIWEIKAFIYSRIDVFERKFSIYDESISYPYKKPIEKVNWYTLLHYTLTICSIIIVIIQLLKCYDKVNYGINNLHLALLGLFLSYLITNTFVDYIKNFAGRYRPDFLTVCDVDFKKVEEQFQHYRNLTGGVDIENYGPRNLFDTSICRCDRSEIPEEQKSFPSGHTAFAFSTMVYISLYFAGQLHMFKGKCPAWKILIVCVPFFASFYVPFTRVSDYRHHWEDVLAGAIIGSFFAVIVYYLMYPKLTDPDCDIPYRGDKRKEKKVKVDELEEDDLPQEQIV
;
A
#
# COMPACT_ATOMS: atom_id res chain seq x y z
N MET A 1 19.77 29.16 24.36
CA MET A 1 18.56 28.79 25.11
C MET A 1 17.80 30.03 25.66
N ALA A 2 17.67 31.14 24.91
CA ALA A 2 16.88 32.31 25.40
C ALA A 2 16.43 33.34 24.33
N LEU A 3 16.54 33.07 23.01
CA LEU A 3 16.31 34.12 21.99
C LEU A 3 15.29 33.81 20.89
N PHE A 4 14.60 32.67 20.94
CA PHE A 4 13.49 32.35 20.00
C PHE A 4 12.14 32.19 20.70
N LYS A 5 12.01 32.69 21.93
CA LYS A 5 10.75 32.73 22.69
C LYS A 5 10.29 34.16 22.93
N LYS A 6 10.49 35.05 21.94
CA LYS A 6 9.79 36.32 21.93
C LYS A 6 8.34 35.98 21.58
N GLU A 7 7.51 35.85 22.62
CA GLU A 7 6.07 35.78 22.50
C GLU A 7 5.61 36.97 21.66
N ILE A 8 5.45 36.73 20.35
CA ILE A 8 4.64 37.60 19.53
C ILE A 8 3.22 37.34 20.02
N LYS A 9 2.77 38.17 20.95
CA LYS A 9 1.39 38.30 21.39
C LYS A 9 0.59 38.94 20.25
N THR A 10 0.62 38.33 19.06
CA THR A 10 -0.24 38.75 17.95
C THR A 10 -1.59 38.13 18.18
N ASP A 11 -2.52 38.94 18.68
CA ASP A 11 -3.94 38.62 18.72
C ASP A 11 -4.58 38.68 17.33
N ASN A 12 -3.80 38.31 16.31
CA ASN A 12 -4.25 38.22 14.94
C ASN A 12 -4.80 36.80 14.73
N LYS A 13 -6.13 36.67 14.77
CA LYS A 13 -6.86 35.43 14.51
C LYS A 13 -6.41 34.76 13.22
N ALA A 14 -6.07 35.54 12.18
CA ALA A 14 -5.54 35.04 10.92
C ALA A 14 -4.16 34.39 11.08
N LEU A 15 -3.27 34.97 11.89
CA LEU A 15 -1.93 34.41 12.15
C LEU A 15 -2.01 33.10 12.94
N LYS A 16 -2.91 33.02 13.94
CA LYS A 16 -3.18 31.78 14.70
C LYS A 16 -3.75 30.66 13.80
N ILE A 17 -4.60 31.01 12.83
CA ILE A 17 -5.12 30.06 11.83
C ILE A 17 -3.99 29.62 10.88
N LEU A 18 -3.18 30.56 10.39
CA LEU A 18 -2.05 30.28 9.51
C LEU A 18 -1.07 29.27 10.13
N PHE A 19 -0.67 29.48 11.39
CA PHE A 19 0.23 28.55 12.09
C PHE A 19 -0.36 27.14 12.30
N LYS A 20 -1.69 26.98 12.27
CA LYS A 20 -2.35 25.67 12.35
C LYS A 20 -2.46 24.97 10.99
N ILE A 21 -2.71 25.73 9.91
CA ILE A 21 -2.90 25.18 8.57
C ILE A 21 -1.56 24.88 7.89
N LEU A 22 -0.52 25.66 8.16
CA LEU A 22 0.76 25.54 7.49
C LEU A 22 1.41 24.14 7.62
N PRO A 23 1.46 23.48 8.81
CA PRO A 23 1.99 22.13 8.93
C PRO A 23 1.15 21.10 8.15
N ILE A 24 -0.17 21.24 8.18
CA ILE A 24 -1.10 20.37 7.44
C ILE A 24 -0.82 20.45 5.95
N ALA A 25 -0.70 21.66 5.42
CA ALA A 25 -0.39 21.89 4.01
C ALA A 25 0.99 21.32 3.64
N PHE A 26 1.98 21.45 4.53
CA PHE A 26 3.31 20.93 4.33
C PHE A 26 3.34 19.40 4.22
N ASP A 27 2.60 18.68 5.07
CA ASP A 27 2.51 17.22 5.01
C ASP A 27 1.91 16.74 3.67
N TRP A 28 0.87 17.41 3.18
CA TRP A 28 0.28 17.08 1.88
C TRP A 28 1.19 17.43 0.70
N LEU A 29 1.96 18.52 0.80
CA LEU A 29 2.98 18.85 -0.20
C LEU A 29 4.08 17.78 -0.24
N ILE A 30 4.48 17.23 0.90
CA ILE A 30 5.43 16.10 0.95
C ILE A 30 4.84 14.87 0.28
N ILE A 31 3.60 14.49 0.59
CA ILE A 31 2.91 13.35 -0.04
C ILE A 31 2.87 13.50 -1.55
N TYR A 32 2.48 14.68 -2.04
CA TYR A 32 2.46 15.00 -3.47
C TYR A 32 3.86 14.93 -4.09
N PHE A 33 4.86 15.51 -3.43
CA PHE A 33 6.24 15.50 -3.93
C PHE A 33 6.82 14.08 -4.02
N ILE A 34 6.56 13.23 -3.01
CA ILE A 34 6.97 11.82 -3.04
C ILE A 34 6.25 11.08 -4.17
N TRP A 35 4.97 11.36 -4.41
CA TRP A 35 4.22 10.78 -5.53
C TRP A 35 4.84 11.13 -6.88
N GLU A 36 5.20 12.40 -7.10
CA GLU A 36 5.84 12.87 -8.33
C GLU A 36 7.24 12.25 -8.52
N ILE A 37 8.06 12.21 -7.46
CA ILE A 37 9.36 11.53 -7.50
C ILE A 37 9.18 10.06 -7.88
N LYS A 38 8.22 9.37 -7.25
CA LYS A 38 7.92 7.98 -7.53
C LYS A 38 7.48 7.79 -8.98
N ALA A 39 6.61 8.64 -9.51
CA ALA A 39 6.19 8.60 -10.92
C ALA A 39 7.37 8.82 -11.88
N PHE A 40 8.23 9.79 -11.57
CA PHE A 40 9.45 10.07 -12.34
C PHE A 40 10.39 8.87 -12.35
N ILE A 41 10.73 8.29 -11.19
CA ILE A 41 11.59 7.11 -11.10
C ILE A 41 10.97 5.94 -11.84
N TYR A 42 9.68 5.68 -11.65
CA TYR A 42 8.97 4.57 -12.29
C TYR A 42 9.00 4.67 -13.82
N SER A 43 8.95 5.88 -14.40
CA SER A 43 9.02 6.09 -15.84
C SER A 43 10.39 5.78 -16.46
N ARG A 44 11.43 5.60 -15.64
CA ARG A 44 12.82 5.38 -16.08
C ARG A 44 13.31 3.95 -15.85
N ILE A 45 12.51 3.11 -15.19
CA ILE A 45 12.90 1.74 -14.87
C ILE A 45 12.15 0.82 -15.83
N ASP A 46 12.90 0.16 -16.69
CA ASP A 46 12.40 -0.91 -17.53
C ASP A 46 12.12 -2.17 -16.69
N VAL A 47 11.13 -2.94 -17.10
CA VAL A 47 10.78 -4.20 -16.45
C VAL A 47 11.83 -5.25 -16.81
N PHE A 48 12.26 -6.03 -15.82
CA PHE A 48 13.15 -7.16 -16.03
C PHE A 48 12.52 -8.18 -16.98
N GLU A 49 13.19 -8.44 -18.10
CA GLU A 49 12.70 -9.41 -19.09
C GLU A 49 13.14 -10.83 -18.72
N ARG A 50 12.18 -11.64 -18.25
CA ARG A 50 12.40 -13.06 -17.98
C ARG A 50 12.30 -13.87 -19.27
N LYS A 51 13.14 -14.90 -19.40
CA LYS A 51 12.91 -15.92 -20.42
C LYS A 51 11.70 -16.80 -20.00
N PHE A 52 10.83 -17.17 -20.94
CA PHE A 52 9.61 -17.95 -20.68
C PHE A 52 9.44 -19.11 -21.67
N SER A 53 8.71 -20.15 -21.29
CA SER A 53 8.40 -21.25 -22.21
C SER A 53 7.02 -21.07 -22.85
N ILE A 54 6.90 -21.37 -24.14
CA ILE A 54 5.60 -21.40 -24.84
C ILE A 54 4.72 -22.58 -24.41
N TYR A 55 5.28 -23.56 -23.69
CA TYR A 55 4.56 -24.71 -23.15
C TYR A 55 4.16 -24.54 -21.68
N ASP A 56 4.39 -23.36 -21.10
CA ASP A 56 4.07 -23.09 -19.71
C ASP A 56 2.57 -22.82 -19.55
N GLU A 57 1.86 -23.79 -18.97
CA GLU A 57 0.42 -23.70 -18.71
C GLU A 57 0.07 -22.52 -17.79
N SER A 58 0.98 -22.09 -16.90
CA SER A 58 0.70 -21.03 -15.94
C SER A 58 0.48 -19.67 -16.62
N ILE A 59 1.02 -19.47 -17.82
CA ILE A 59 0.93 -18.23 -18.63
C ILE A 59 0.13 -18.42 -19.94
N SER A 60 -0.58 -19.54 -20.06
CA SER A 60 -1.35 -19.94 -21.25
C SER A 60 -2.86 -19.68 -21.15
N TYR A 61 -3.32 -18.94 -20.13
CA TYR A 61 -4.75 -18.69 -19.92
C TYR A 61 -5.32 -17.74 -20.98
N PRO A 62 -6.62 -17.84 -21.29
CA PRO A 62 -7.25 -16.97 -22.26
C PRO A 62 -7.35 -15.53 -21.75
N TYR A 63 -7.09 -14.60 -22.65
CA TYR A 63 -7.23 -13.18 -22.38
C TYR A 63 -8.70 -12.78 -22.23
N LYS A 64 -9.04 -12.21 -21.07
CA LYS A 64 -10.39 -11.68 -20.79
C LYS A 64 -10.42 -10.16 -21.00
N LYS A 65 -10.83 -9.67 -22.18
CA LYS A 65 -11.19 -8.24 -22.43
C LYS A 65 -12.72 -8.05 -22.60
N PRO A 66 -13.30 -6.88 -22.23
CA PRO A 66 -12.65 -5.65 -21.77
C PRO A 66 -12.87 -5.24 -20.31
N ILE A 67 -13.61 -5.99 -19.50
CA ILE A 67 -14.00 -5.53 -18.16
C ILE A 67 -13.29 -6.38 -17.10
N GLU A 68 -12.06 -5.97 -16.72
CA GLU A 68 -11.55 -6.34 -15.41
C GLU A 68 -12.62 -5.99 -14.37
N LYS A 69 -13.03 -6.95 -13.53
CA LYS A 69 -14.13 -6.70 -12.57
C LYS A 69 -13.82 -5.54 -11.63
N VAL A 70 -12.54 -5.38 -11.30
CA VAL A 70 -12.00 -4.27 -10.51
C VAL A 70 -10.91 -3.61 -11.34
N ASN A 71 -11.22 -2.52 -12.03
CA ASN A 71 -10.17 -1.71 -12.66
C ASN A 71 -9.56 -0.72 -11.65
N TRP A 72 -8.51 0.01 -12.06
CA TRP A 72 -7.81 0.96 -11.19
C TRP A 72 -8.71 2.09 -10.67
N TYR A 73 -9.65 2.60 -11.48
CA TYR A 73 -10.57 3.66 -11.06
C TYR A 73 -11.54 3.16 -9.99
N THR A 74 -12.16 2.00 -10.22
CA THR A 74 -13.05 1.34 -9.27
C THR A 74 -12.31 1.03 -7.96
N LEU A 75 -11.07 0.54 -8.05
CA LEU A 75 -10.23 0.32 -6.88
C LEU A 75 -9.99 1.60 -6.07
N LEU A 76 -9.60 2.70 -6.73
CA LEU A 76 -9.35 3.99 -6.06
C LEU A 76 -10.62 4.54 -5.38
N HIS A 77 -11.79 4.40 -6.02
CA HIS A 77 -13.06 4.81 -5.42
C HIS A 77 -13.37 4.03 -4.14
N TYR A 78 -13.19 2.70 -4.14
CA TYR A 78 -13.45 1.88 -2.96
C TYR A 78 -12.42 2.05 -1.85
N THR A 79 -11.14 2.23 -2.19
CA THR A 79 -10.04 2.22 -1.21
C THR A 79 -9.66 3.59 -0.66
N LEU A 80 -9.78 4.66 -1.45
CA LEU A 80 -9.42 6.01 -1.02
C LEU A 80 -10.64 6.89 -0.82
N THR A 81 -11.53 6.99 -1.82
CA THR A 81 -12.67 7.93 -1.75
C THR A 81 -13.65 7.51 -0.66
N ILE A 82 -14.14 6.26 -0.70
CA ILE A 82 -15.09 5.76 0.29
C ILE A 82 -14.48 5.72 1.70
N CYS A 83 -13.24 5.23 1.83
CA CYS A 83 -12.54 5.21 3.12
C CYS A 83 -12.33 6.62 3.69
N SER A 84 -11.97 7.61 2.87
CA SER A 84 -11.84 9.00 3.31
C SER A 84 -13.18 9.58 3.75
N ILE A 85 -14.26 9.34 3.01
CA ILE A 85 -15.62 9.75 3.39
C ILE A 85 -15.99 9.15 4.75
N ILE A 86 -15.72 7.86 4.97
CA ILE A 86 -16.01 7.21 6.25
C ILE A 86 -15.20 7.84 7.39
N ILE A 87 -13.91 8.11 7.20
CA ILE A 87 -13.08 8.82 8.18
C ILE A 87 -13.70 10.19 8.50
N VAL A 88 -14.07 10.97 7.48
CA VAL A 88 -14.70 12.29 7.65
C VAL A 88 -15.99 12.18 8.46
N ILE A 89 -16.89 11.25 8.12
CA ILE A 89 -18.16 11.05 8.83
C ILE A 89 -17.91 10.71 10.30
N ILE A 90 -17.01 9.77 10.60
CA ILE A 90 -16.69 9.38 11.98
C ILE A 90 -16.14 10.57 12.76
N GLN A 91 -15.23 11.35 12.15
CA GLN A 91 -14.64 12.51 12.80
C GLN A 91 -15.68 13.61 13.03
N LEU A 92 -16.60 13.85 12.09
CA LEU A 92 -17.70 14.82 12.26
C LEU A 92 -18.64 14.41 13.42
N LEU A 93 -19.02 13.14 13.50
CA LEU A 93 -19.85 12.62 14.59
C LEU A 93 -19.14 12.78 15.95
N LYS A 94 -17.83 12.53 16.02
CA LYS A 94 -17.06 12.71 17.26
C LYS A 94 -16.80 14.17 17.62
N CYS A 95 -16.63 15.06 16.64
CA CYS A 95 -16.54 16.50 16.86
C CYS A 95 -17.80 17.06 17.50
N TYR A 96 -18.97 16.50 17.17
CA TYR A 96 -20.24 16.87 17.79
C TYR A 96 -20.28 16.51 19.27
N ASP A 97 -19.86 15.29 19.63
CA ASP A 97 -19.92 14.79 21.01
C ASP A 97 -18.77 15.26 21.91
N LYS A 98 -17.57 15.53 21.35
CA LYS A 98 -16.35 15.82 22.12
C LYS A 98 -15.62 17.07 21.60
N VAL A 99 -15.48 18.06 22.48
CA VAL A 99 -14.83 19.38 22.23
C VAL A 99 -13.37 19.29 21.75
N ASN A 100 -12.65 18.18 22.01
CA ASN A 100 -11.23 18.02 21.67
C ASN A 100 -10.94 17.30 20.34
N TYR A 101 -12.00 16.89 19.62
CA TYR A 101 -11.89 16.38 18.26
C TYR A 101 -11.89 17.55 17.29
N GLY A 102 -10.86 17.63 16.45
CA GLY A 102 -10.65 18.79 15.59
C GLY A 102 -9.91 18.44 14.31
N ILE A 103 -9.66 19.47 13.49
CA ILE A 103 -9.07 19.37 12.15
C ILE A 103 -7.78 18.54 12.13
N ASN A 104 -6.96 18.61 13.18
CA ASN A 104 -5.71 17.82 13.27
C ASN A 104 -5.96 16.31 13.35
N ASN A 105 -7.00 15.86 14.05
CA ASN A 105 -7.30 14.42 14.14
C ASN A 105 -7.79 13.90 12.78
N LEU A 106 -8.65 14.67 12.11
CA LEU A 106 -9.10 14.35 10.76
C LEU A 106 -7.93 14.32 9.78
N HIS A 107 -7.08 15.35 9.83
CA HIS A 107 -5.89 15.43 9.00
C HIS A 107 -4.97 14.22 9.20
N LEU A 108 -4.61 13.86 10.43
CA LEU A 108 -3.73 12.72 10.71
C LEU A 108 -4.37 11.38 10.32
N ALA A 109 -5.68 11.22 10.51
CA ALA A 109 -6.40 10.03 10.08
C ALA A 109 -6.34 9.84 8.56
N LEU A 110 -6.58 10.92 7.80
CA LEU A 110 -6.47 10.93 6.34
C LEU A 110 -5.02 10.77 5.90
N LEU A 111 -4.08 11.49 6.52
CA LEU A 111 -2.66 11.40 6.20
C LEU A 111 -2.16 9.96 6.34
N GLY A 112 -2.55 9.24 7.41
CA GLY A 112 -2.22 7.83 7.58
C GLY A 112 -2.81 6.92 6.49
N LEU A 113 -4.05 7.17 6.04
CA LEU A 113 -4.65 6.41 4.93
C LEU A 113 -3.86 6.59 3.63
N PHE A 114 -3.57 7.84 3.26
CA PHE A 114 -2.84 8.17 2.04
C PHE A 114 -1.37 7.74 2.11
N LEU A 115 -0.73 7.84 3.28
CA LEU A 115 0.64 7.38 3.49
C LEU A 115 0.74 5.85 3.39
N SER A 116 -0.21 5.11 3.98
CA SER A 116 -0.28 3.66 3.85
C SER A 116 -0.41 3.23 2.39
N TYR A 117 -1.28 3.90 1.63
CA TYR A 117 -1.40 3.69 0.19
C TYR A 117 -0.10 4.01 -0.57
N LEU A 118 0.48 5.19 -0.34
CA LEU A 118 1.68 5.66 -1.05
C LEU A 118 2.89 4.76 -0.83
N ILE A 119 3.19 4.38 0.42
CA ILE A 119 4.33 3.51 0.74
C ILE A 119 4.12 2.13 0.12
N THR A 120 2.92 1.55 0.25
CA THR A 120 2.59 0.24 -0.35
C THR A 120 2.75 0.27 -1.86
N ASN A 121 2.21 1.31 -2.51
CA ASN A 121 2.30 1.49 -3.96
C ASN A 121 3.73 1.61 -4.44
N THR A 122 4.54 2.42 -3.77
CA THR A 122 5.95 2.61 -4.11
C THR A 122 6.73 1.30 -4.00
N PHE A 123 6.50 0.55 -2.92
CA PHE A 123 7.19 -0.72 -2.68
C PHE A 123 6.80 -1.80 -3.70
N VAL A 124 5.51 -1.93 -4.01
CA VAL A 124 5.02 -2.90 -4.99
C VAL A 124 5.52 -2.58 -6.41
N ASP A 125 5.45 -1.32 -6.83
CA ASP A 125 5.89 -0.92 -8.16
C ASP A 125 7.39 -1.16 -8.36
N TYR A 126 8.19 -0.93 -7.32
CA TYR A 126 9.61 -1.27 -7.33
C TYR A 126 9.78 -2.78 -7.55
N ILE A 127 9.15 -3.63 -6.72
CA ILE A 127 9.29 -5.09 -6.85
C ILE A 127 8.81 -5.59 -8.22
N LYS A 128 7.70 -5.06 -8.75
CA LYS A 128 7.17 -5.45 -10.06
C LYS A 128 8.20 -5.32 -11.17
N ASN A 129 8.92 -4.20 -11.20
CA ASN A 129 9.94 -3.95 -12.22
C ASN A 129 11.13 -4.91 -12.10
N PHE A 130 11.54 -5.31 -10.89
CA PHE A 130 12.59 -6.31 -10.71
C PHE A 130 12.12 -7.75 -10.95
N ALA A 131 10.88 -8.06 -10.59
CA ALA A 131 10.36 -9.41 -10.63
C ALA A 131 10.07 -9.89 -12.06
N GLY A 132 9.56 -9.01 -12.93
CA GLY A 132 9.34 -9.33 -14.35
C GLY A 132 8.47 -10.56 -14.61
N ARG A 133 7.61 -10.96 -13.65
CA ARG A 133 6.81 -12.18 -13.74
C ARG A 133 5.65 -11.96 -14.71
N TYR A 134 5.57 -12.83 -15.70
CA TYR A 134 4.46 -12.86 -16.67
C TYR A 134 3.11 -13.14 -16.00
N ARG A 135 2.05 -12.53 -16.52
CA ARG A 135 0.67 -12.80 -16.09
C ARG A 135 0.15 -14.12 -16.66
N PRO A 136 -0.88 -14.72 -16.04
CA PRO A 136 -1.46 -15.94 -16.55
C PRO A 136 -1.99 -15.87 -17.99
N ASP A 137 -2.39 -14.69 -18.45
CA ASP A 137 -2.90 -14.43 -19.80
C ASP A 137 -1.83 -13.98 -20.82
N PHE A 138 -0.55 -13.97 -20.44
CA PHE A 138 0.53 -13.39 -21.24
C PHE A 138 0.68 -14.01 -22.63
N LEU A 139 0.65 -15.35 -22.80
CA LEU A 139 0.85 -15.95 -24.13
C LEU A 139 -0.28 -15.62 -25.11
N THR A 140 -1.49 -15.42 -24.60
CA THR A 140 -2.61 -14.94 -25.42
C THR A 140 -2.39 -13.50 -25.89
N VAL A 141 -1.86 -12.64 -25.02
CA VAL A 141 -1.54 -11.23 -25.38
C VAL A 141 -0.33 -11.15 -26.31
N CYS A 142 0.70 -11.94 -26.05
CA CYS A 142 1.94 -11.99 -26.84
C CYS A 142 1.68 -12.32 -28.31
N ASP A 143 0.65 -13.12 -28.62
CA ASP A 143 0.35 -13.65 -29.95
C ASP A 143 1.62 -14.22 -30.61
N VAL A 144 2.03 -15.40 -30.14
CA VAL A 144 3.34 -16.00 -30.45
C VAL A 144 3.56 -16.14 -31.96
N ASP A 145 4.68 -15.59 -32.44
CA ASP A 145 5.16 -15.78 -33.80
C ASP A 145 5.93 -17.10 -33.96
N PHE A 146 5.20 -18.14 -34.35
CA PHE A 146 5.78 -19.46 -34.57
C PHE A 146 6.91 -19.49 -35.62
N LYS A 147 7.01 -18.48 -36.51
CA LYS A 147 8.15 -18.38 -37.43
C LYS A 147 9.47 -18.13 -36.70
N LYS A 148 9.48 -17.19 -35.75
CA LYS A 148 10.66 -16.88 -34.92
C LYS A 148 11.01 -18.03 -33.98
N VAL A 149 10.00 -18.74 -33.50
CA VAL A 149 10.19 -19.96 -32.71
C VAL A 149 10.93 -21.02 -33.53
N GLU A 150 10.47 -21.28 -34.76
CA GLU A 150 11.10 -22.24 -35.67
C GLU A 150 12.53 -21.81 -36.05
N GLU A 151 12.76 -20.53 -36.33
CA GLU A 151 14.10 -19.98 -36.59
C GLU A 151 15.09 -20.28 -35.46
N GLN A 152 14.66 -20.13 -34.21
CA GLN A 152 15.48 -20.45 -33.04
C GLN A 152 15.81 -21.95 -32.93
N PHE A 153 14.82 -22.82 -33.23
CA PHE A 153 15.00 -24.27 -33.25
C PHE A 153 15.97 -24.70 -34.35
N GLN A 154 15.79 -24.20 -35.58
CA GLN A 154 16.67 -24.48 -36.72
C GLN A 154 18.10 -23.99 -36.46
N HIS A 155 18.25 -22.81 -35.86
CA HIS A 155 19.56 -22.30 -35.49
C HIS A 155 20.32 -23.28 -34.58
N TYR A 156 19.65 -23.95 -33.66
CA TYR A 156 20.30 -24.96 -32.82
C TYR A 156 20.50 -26.31 -33.48
N ARG A 157 19.52 -26.79 -34.25
CA ARG A 157 19.67 -28.02 -35.01
C ARG A 157 20.91 -27.97 -35.91
N ASN A 158 21.18 -26.81 -36.50
CA ASN A 158 22.38 -26.58 -37.30
C ASN A 158 23.68 -26.64 -36.47
N LEU A 159 23.65 -26.16 -35.21
CA LEU A 159 24.81 -26.21 -34.31
C LEU A 159 25.07 -27.64 -33.78
N THR A 160 24.04 -28.46 -33.60
CA THR A 160 24.18 -29.85 -33.12
C THR A 160 24.45 -30.85 -34.25
N GLY A 161 24.58 -30.39 -35.50
CA GLY A 161 24.80 -31.27 -36.65
C GLY A 161 23.60 -32.16 -36.96
N GLY A 162 22.37 -31.69 -36.70
CA GLY A 162 21.15 -32.45 -36.96
C GLY A 162 20.84 -33.53 -35.92
N VAL A 163 21.61 -33.60 -34.82
CA VAL A 163 21.27 -34.46 -33.68
C VAL A 163 20.14 -33.80 -32.91
N ASP A 164 18.95 -34.42 -32.94
CA ASP A 164 17.84 -34.12 -32.04
C ASP A 164 18.23 -34.66 -30.66
N ILE A 165 18.87 -33.84 -29.83
CA ILE A 165 19.26 -34.25 -28.49
C ILE A 165 18.06 -34.02 -27.57
N GLU A 166 17.25 -35.07 -27.36
CA GLU A 166 16.06 -35.03 -26.48
C GLU A 166 16.35 -34.49 -25.06
N ASN A 167 17.61 -34.57 -24.60
CA ASN A 167 18.01 -34.25 -23.22
C ASN A 167 19.18 -33.24 -23.06
N TYR A 168 19.76 -32.71 -24.14
CA TYR A 168 20.72 -31.59 -24.08
C TYR A 168 20.21 -30.46 -24.97
N GLY A 169 19.33 -29.64 -24.38
CA GLY A 169 18.81 -28.44 -25.01
C GLY A 169 19.91 -27.45 -25.39
N PRO A 170 19.53 -26.44 -26.17
CA PRO A 170 19.08 -25.24 -25.44
C PRO A 170 17.74 -24.65 -25.94
N ARG A 171 17.13 -23.79 -25.12
CA ARG A 171 16.08 -22.81 -25.45
C ARG A 171 14.64 -23.32 -25.81
N ASN A 172 13.99 -24.11 -24.94
CA ASN A 172 12.51 -24.05 -24.80
C ASN A 172 12.03 -22.72 -24.18
N LEU A 173 12.97 -21.84 -23.88
CA LEU A 173 12.75 -20.53 -23.33
C LEU A 173 13.01 -19.46 -24.38
N PHE A 174 12.07 -18.54 -24.49
CA PHE A 174 12.04 -17.45 -25.43
C PHE A 174 12.00 -16.13 -24.66
N ASP A 175 12.35 -15.06 -25.34
CA ASP A 175 12.12 -13.70 -24.86
C ASP A 175 10.97 -13.08 -25.64
N THR A 176 10.59 -11.86 -25.30
CA THR A 176 9.42 -11.20 -25.86
C THR A 176 9.58 -10.81 -27.33
N SER A 177 10.74 -11.07 -27.94
CA SER A 177 10.95 -10.86 -29.37
C SER A 177 10.11 -11.77 -30.26
N ILE A 178 9.62 -12.89 -29.72
CA ILE A 178 8.70 -13.79 -30.43
C ILE A 178 7.25 -13.31 -30.44
N CYS A 179 6.90 -12.25 -29.71
CA CYS A 179 5.54 -11.72 -29.69
C CYS A 179 5.22 -10.91 -30.96
N ARG A 180 3.98 -11.01 -31.46
CA ARG A 180 3.45 -10.18 -32.56
C ARG A 180 2.73 -8.93 -32.09
N CYS A 181 2.31 -8.90 -30.82
CA CYS A 181 1.64 -7.75 -30.23
C CYS A 181 2.50 -6.49 -30.26
N ASP A 182 1.87 -5.34 -30.02
CA ASP A 182 2.62 -4.10 -29.84
C ASP A 182 3.56 -4.22 -28.63
N ARG A 183 4.80 -3.75 -28.79
CA ARG A 183 5.81 -3.73 -27.73
C ARG A 183 5.37 -2.91 -26.53
N SER A 184 4.45 -1.96 -26.71
CA SER A 184 3.89 -1.15 -25.62
C SER A 184 3.00 -1.95 -24.65
N GLU A 185 2.44 -3.09 -25.07
CA GLU A 185 1.56 -3.92 -24.23
C GLU A 185 2.36 -4.87 -23.31
N ILE A 186 3.56 -5.25 -23.73
CA ILE A 186 4.40 -6.27 -23.07
C ILE A 186 4.78 -5.91 -21.63
N PRO A 187 5.20 -4.66 -21.30
CA PRO A 187 5.61 -4.31 -19.94
C PRO A 187 4.49 -4.50 -18.91
N GLU A 188 3.22 -4.33 -19.28
CA GLU A 188 2.10 -4.51 -18.36
C GLU A 188 1.87 -6.00 -18.04
N GLU A 189 2.09 -6.86 -19.03
CA GLU A 189 1.99 -8.31 -18.90
C GLU A 189 3.16 -8.94 -18.14
N GLN A 190 4.29 -8.23 -18.02
CA GLN A 190 5.44 -8.63 -17.20
C GLN A 190 5.34 -8.21 -15.73
N LYS A 191 4.27 -7.54 -15.33
CA LYS A 191 4.07 -6.99 -13.97
C LYS A 191 3.09 -7.81 -13.14
N SER A 192 3.14 -9.14 -13.20
CA SER A 192 2.22 -9.97 -12.40
C SER A 192 2.57 -9.97 -10.90
N PHE A 193 3.84 -10.19 -10.53
CA PHE A 193 4.24 -10.28 -9.13
C PHE A 193 4.78 -8.95 -8.57
N PRO A 194 4.37 -8.52 -7.36
CA PRO A 194 3.16 -8.92 -6.65
C PRO A 194 1.92 -8.19 -7.21
N SER A 195 0.72 -8.57 -6.78
CA SER A 195 -0.51 -7.91 -7.22
C SER A 195 -0.69 -6.53 -6.57
N GLY A 196 -0.58 -5.46 -7.37
CA GLY A 196 -0.78 -4.06 -6.92
C GLY A 196 -2.21 -3.79 -6.46
N HIS A 197 -3.21 -4.23 -7.22
CA HIS A 197 -4.62 -4.14 -6.82
C HIS A 197 -4.86 -4.71 -5.42
N THR A 198 -4.36 -5.92 -5.18
CA THR A 198 -4.53 -6.60 -3.90
C THR A 198 -3.78 -5.88 -2.78
N ALA A 199 -2.53 -5.48 -3.02
CA ALA A 199 -1.76 -4.75 -2.02
C ALA A 199 -2.44 -3.45 -1.59
N PHE A 200 -3.01 -2.69 -2.53
CA PHE A 200 -3.66 -1.41 -2.22
C PHE A 200 -5.01 -1.61 -1.50
N ALA A 201 -5.75 -2.64 -1.89
CA ALA A 201 -6.97 -3.02 -1.20
C ALA A 201 -6.69 -3.39 0.27
N PHE A 202 -5.69 -4.22 0.51
CA PHE A 202 -5.31 -4.60 1.88
C PHE A 202 -4.68 -3.44 2.65
N SER A 203 -3.84 -2.59 2.04
CA SER A 203 -3.20 -1.48 2.76
C SER A 203 -4.21 -0.48 3.32
N THR A 204 -5.22 -0.14 2.52
CA THR A 204 -6.27 0.79 2.91
C THR A 204 -7.30 0.16 3.84
N MET A 205 -7.81 -1.04 3.52
CA MET A 205 -8.87 -1.68 4.30
C MET A 205 -8.39 -2.20 5.65
N VAL A 206 -7.14 -2.68 5.76
CA VAL A 206 -6.54 -3.05 7.05
C VAL A 206 -6.33 -1.79 7.90
N TYR A 207 -5.85 -0.69 7.31
CA TYR A 207 -5.71 0.58 8.02
C TYR A 207 -7.06 1.07 8.55
N ILE A 208 -8.12 1.02 7.75
CA ILE A 208 -9.48 1.39 8.18
C ILE A 208 -10.02 0.45 9.26
N SER A 209 -9.74 -0.85 9.18
CA SER A 209 -10.12 -1.82 10.21
C SER A 209 -9.45 -1.49 11.55
N LEU A 210 -8.14 -1.21 11.55
CA LEU A 210 -7.40 -0.79 12.74
C LEU A 210 -7.89 0.56 13.27
N TYR A 211 -8.15 1.50 12.37
CA TYR A 211 -8.75 2.79 12.71
C TYR A 211 -10.10 2.61 13.42
N PHE A 212 -11.01 1.78 12.91
CA PHE A 212 -12.27 1.46 13.58
C PHE A 212 -12.06 0.82 14.95
N ALA A 213 -11.10 -0.11 15.07
CA ALA A 213 -10.79 -0.76 16.34
C ALA A 213 -10.36 0.25 17.41
N GLY A 214 -9.54 1.24 17.03
CA GLY A 214 -9.16 2.36 17.88
C GLY A 214 -10.34 3.27 18.20
N GLN A 215 -11.10 3.70 17.18
CA GLN A 215 -12.22 4.62 17.35
C GLN A 215 -13.35 4.08 18.24
N LEU A 216 -13.56 2.76 18.23
CA LEU A 216 -14.57 2.05 19.03
C LEU A 216 -14.05 1.59 20.40
N HIS A 217 -12.78 1.82 20.73
CA HIS A 217 -12.10 1.27 21.91
C HIS A 217 -12.39 -0.23 22.08
N MET A 218 -12.12 -1.01 21.03
CA MET A 218 -12.47 -2.43 20.96
C MET A 218 -11.98 -3.23 22.18
N PHE A 219 -10.78 -2.94 22.66
CA PHE A 219 -10.12 -3.69 23.73
C PHE A 219 -10.32 -3.09 25.14
N LYS A 220 -11.18 -2.07 25.28
CA LYS A 220 -11.52 -1.50 26.58
C LYS A 220 -12.64 -2.31 27.25
N GLY A 221 -12.26 -3.26 28.11
CA GLY A 221 -13.18 -4.10 28.85
C GLY A 221 -13.83 -5.19 27.98
N LYS A 222 -15.10 -5.54 28.26
CA LYS A 222 -15.82 -6.54 27.46
C LYS A 222 -16.13 -5.98 26.06
N CYS A 223 -15.66 -6.66 25.02
CA CYS A 223 -15.93 -6.29 23.64
C CYS A 223 -17.27 -6.89 23.16
N PRO A 224 -18.30 -6.07 22.88
CA PRO A 224 -19.54 -6.57 22.31
C PRO A 224 -19.34 -6.99 20.84
N ALA A 225 -20.03 -8.03 20.41
CA ALA A 225 -19.85 -8.65 19.09
C ALA A 225 -20.02 -7.68 17.91
N TRP A 226 -20.91 -6.68 18.03
CA TRP A 226 -21.13 -5.70 16.96
C TRP A 226 -19.89 -4.87 16.62
N LYS A 227 -19.00 -4.59 17.60
CA LYS A 227 -17.73 -3.89 17.33
C LYS A 227 -16.79 -4.74 16.48
N ILE A 228 -16.77 -6.05 16.72
CA ILE A 228 -15.98 -7.01 15.95
C ILE A 228 -16.49 -7.03 14.50
N LEU A 229 -17.81 -7.11 14.32
CA LEU A 229 -18.41 -7.09 12.98
C LEU A 229 -18.01 -5.82 12.20
N ILE A 230 -18.12 -4.63 12.80
CA ILE A 230 -17.75 -3.38 12.12
C ILE A 230 -16.26 -3.35 11.74
N VAL A 231 -15.37 -3.77 12.64
CA VAL A 231 -13.92 -3.79 12.40
C VAL A 231 -13.52 -4.81 11.35
N CYS A 232 -14.19 -5.95 11.28
CA CYS A 232 -13.87 -7.00 10.33
C CYS A 232 -14.40 -6.74 8.92
N VAL A 233 -15.48 -5.94 8.76
CA VAL A 233 -16.10 -5.69 7.44
C VAL A 233 -15.12 -5.16 6.39
N PRO A 234 -14.32 -4.10 6.63
CA PRO A 234 -13.38 -3.61 5.62
C PRO A 234 -12.33 -4.66 5.25
N PHE A 235 -11.78 -5.37 6.25
CA PHE A 235 -10.83 -6.45 6.03
C PHE A 235 -11.41 -7.57 5.17
N PHE A 236 -12.62 -8.05 5.45
CA PHE A 236 -13.23 -9.09 4.60
C PHE A 236 -13.64 -8.57 3.22
N ALA A 237 -14.06 -7.30 3.12
CA ALA A 237 -14.36 -6.67 1.84
C ALA A 237 -13.13 -6.60 0.92
N SER A 238 -11.92 -6.50 1.47
CA SER A 238 -10.69 -6.46 0.65
C SER A 238 -10.49 -7.75 -0.15
N PHE A 239 -10.98 -8.92 0.32
CA PHE A 239 -10.83 -10.22 -0.36
C PHE A 239 -11.58 -10.30 -1.69
N TYR A 240 -12.56 -9.43 -1.94
CA TYR A 240 -13.19 -9.36 -3.25
C TYR A 240 -12.14 -9.08 -4.36
N VAL A 241 -11.17 -8.21 -4.08
CA VAL A 241 -10.12 -7.84 -5.05
C VAL A 241 -9.24 -9.03 -5.46
N PRO A 242 -8.51 -9.74 -4.57
CA PRO A 242 -7.67 -10.86 -4.97
C PRO A 242 -8.46 -11.98 -5.67
N PHE A 243 -9.70 -12.26 -5.24
CA PHE A 243 -10.53 -13.26 -5.94
C PHE A 243 -10.85 -12.84 -7.37
N THR A 244 -11.18 -11.57 -7.61
CA THR A 244 -11.37 -11.09 -8.98
C THR A 244 -10.09 -11.19 -9.80
N ARG A 245 -8.92 -10.83 -9.24
CA ARG A 245 -7.62 -10.91 -9.93
C ARG A 245 -7.25 -12.31 -10.40
N VAL A 246 -7.53 -13.33 -9.58
CA VAL A 246 -7.32 -14.74 -9.95
C VAL A 246 -8.37 -15.19 -10.95
N SER A 247 -9.65 -14.87 -10.73
CA SER A 247 -10.73 -15.27 -11.64
C SER A 247 -10.66 -14.61 -13.03
N ASP A 248 -10.03 -13.43 -13.11
CA ASP A 248 -9.81 -12.68 -14.34
C ASP A 248 -8.50 -13.09 -15.03
N TYR A 249 -7.75 -14.06 -14.49
CA TYR A 249 -6.45 -14.53 -15.00
C TYR A 249 -5.36 -13.45 -15.10
N ARG A 250 -5.46 -12.38 -14.30
CA ARG A 250 -4.46 -11.29 -14.30
C ARG A 250 -3.31 -11.56 -13.34
N HIS A 251 -3.52 -12.43 -12.35
CA HIS A 251 -2.53 -12.75 -11.33
C HIS A 251 -2.64 -14.21 -10.91
N HIS A 252 -1.49 -14.80 -10.58
CA HIS A 252 -1.43 -16.06 -9.89
C HIS A 252 -1.84 -15.88 -8.42
N TRP A 253 -2.19 -16.99 -7.76
CA TRP A 253 -2.59 -16.94 -6.36
C TRP A 253 -1.42 -16.49 -5.45
N GLU A 254 -0.16 -16.76 -5.81
CA GLU A 254 0.99 -16.28 -5.02
C GLU A 254 1.16 -14.77 -5.13
N ASP A 255 0.86 -14.20 -6.30
CA ASP A 255 0.97 -12.77 -6.55
C ASP A 255 -0.02 -11.98 -5.68
N VAL A 256 -1.25 -12.50 -5.55
CA VAL A 256 -2.27 -11.88 -4.71
C VAL A 256 -2.00 -12.11 -3.22
N LEU A 257 -1.49 -13.28 -2.83
CA LEU A 257 -1.10 -13.53 -1.44
C LEU A 257 0.03 -12.59 -1.00
N ALA A 258 1.09 -12.47 -1.80
CA ALA A 258 2.19 -11.55 -1.54
C ALA A 258 1.69 -10.09 -1.46
N GLY A 259 0.80 -9.70 -2.38
CA GLY A 259 0.15 -8.38 -2.34
C GLY A 259 -0.59 -8.14 -1.01
N ALA A 260 -1.41 -9.09 -0.57
CA ALA A 260 -2.18 -8.99 0.68
C ALA A 260 -1.26 -8.86 1.91
N ILE A 261 -0.16 -9.63 1.96
CA ILE A 261 0.84 -9.55 3.04
C ILE A 261 1.50 -8.18 3.06
N ILE A 262 2.02 -7.71 1.91
CA ILE A 262 2.71 -6.41 1.78
C ILE A 262 1.77 -5.26 2.19
N GLY A 263 0.54 -5.26 1.67
CA GLY A 263 -0.45 -4.23 1.99
C GLY A 263 -0.77 -4.20 3.48
N SER A 264 -1.07 -5.36 4.07
CA SER A 264 -1.38 -5.47 5.50
C SER A 264 -0.20 -5.03 6.38
N PHE A 265 1.03 -5.39 6.01
CA PHE A 265 2.25 -5.01 6.72
C PHE A 265 2.40 -3.49 6.81
N PHE A 266 2.32 -2.77 5.69
CA PHE A 266 2.44 -1.32 5.69
C PHE A 266 1.24 -0.62 6.35
N ALA A 267 0.04 -1.18 6.24
CA ALA A 267 -1.13 -0.68 6.97
C ALA A 267 -0.91 -0.68 8.49
N VAL A 268 -0.42 -1.80 9.03
CA VAL A 268 -0.13 -1.98 10.46
C VAL A 268 0.96 -1.01 10.92
N ILE A 269 2.06 -0.90 10.16
CA ILE A 269 3.14 0.05 10.48
C ILE A 269 2.60 1.48 10.50
N VAL A 270 1.93 1.91 9.43
CA VAL A 270 1.45 3.30 9.32
C VAL A 270 0.40 3.59 10.39
N TYR A 271 -0.48 2.65 10.71
CA TYR A 271 -1.41 2.81 11.82
C TYR A 271 -0.68 3.09 13.14
N TYR A 272 0.33 2.31 13.51
CA TYR A 272 1.06 2.49 14.76
C TYR A 272 2.08 3.65 14.72
N LEU A 273 2.42 4.18 13.55
CA LEU A 273 3.12 5.47 13.45
C LEU A 273 2.18 6.64 13.78
N MET A 274 0.89 6.51 13.49
CA MET A 274 -0.11 7.56 13.66
C MET A 274 -0.84 7.47 15.01
N TYR A 275 -1.07 6.27 15.54
CA TYR A 275 -1.92 6.01 16.70
C TYR A 275 -1.22 5.20 17.79
N PRO A 276 -1.63 5.36 19.07
CA PRO A 276 -1.25 4.47 20.15
C PRO A 276 -1.70 3.02 19.94
N LYS A 277 -1.20 2.13 20.81
CA LYS A 277 -1.66 0.73 20.87
C LYS A 277 -3.17 0.68 21.06
N LEU A 278 -3.83 -0.32 20.48
CA LEU A 278 -5.29 -0.49 20.56
C LEU A 278 -5.83 -0.74 21.97
N THR A 279 -4.95 -1.07 22.92
CA THR A 279 -5.25 -1.22 24.35
C THR A 279 -5.07 0.06 25.16
N ASP A 280 -4.45 1.10 24.58
CA ASP A 280 -4.24 2.38 25.26
C ASP A 280 -5.60 3.11 25.43
N PRO A 281 -5.85 3.75 26.59
CA PRO A 281 -7.07 4.55 26.79
C PRO A 281 -7.32 5.62 25.72
N ASP A 282 -6.25 6.16 25.13
CA ASP A 282 -6.27 7.21 24.10
C ASP A 282 -6.10 6.63 22.67
N CYS A 283 -6.39 5.34 22.43
CA CYS A 283 -6.21 4.69 21.12
C CYS A 283 -7.03 5.30 19.96
N ASP A 284 -8.02 6.14 20.27
CA ASP A 284 -8.86 6.87 19.32
C ASP A 284 -8.22 8.21 18.86
N ILE A 285 -7.17 8.67 19.55
CA ILE A 285 -6.51 9.96 19.31
C ILE A 285 -5.13 9.72 18.69
N PRO A 286 -4.82 10.30 17.52
CA PRO A 286 -3.51 10.15 16.92
C PRO A 286 -2.43 10.89 17.74
N TYR A 287 -1.17 10.50 17.59
CA TYR A 287 -0.06 11.14 18.26
C TYR A 287 0.01 12.64 17.89
N ARG A 288 -0.08 13.50 18.91
CA ARG A 288 0.18 14.94 18.79
C ARG A 288 1.62 15.21 19.21
N GLY A 289 2.34 16.05 18.45
CA GLY A 289 3.73 16.42 18.72
C GLY A 289 4.01 16.93 20.14
N ASP A 290 2.98 17.33 20.90
CA ASP A 290 3.11 17.80 22.29
C ASP A 290 2.94 16.72 23.37
N LYS A 291 2.13 15.67 23.16
CA LYS A 291 1.85 14.68 24.24
C LYS A 291 3.07 13.82 24.59
N ARG A 292 4.05 13.68 23.68
CA ARG A 292 5.32 12.98 23.99
C ARG A 292 6.16 13.77 25.01
N LYS A 293 6.03 15.09 25.05
CA LYS A 293 6.68 15.93 26.08
C LYS A 293 5.95 15.81 27.41
N GLU A 294 4.62 15.90 27.44
CA GLU A 294 3.86 15.77 28.70
C GLU A 294 3.98 14.38 29.33
N LYS A 295 3.94 13.30 28.52
CA LYS A 295 4.07 11.93 29.04
C LYS A 295 5.49 11.63 29.51
N LYS A 296 6.50 12.25 28.88
CA LYS A 296 7.90 12.16 29.32
C LYS A 296 8.12 12.98 30.59
N VAL A 297 7.65 14.23 30.64
CA VAL A 297 7.69 15.08 31.84
C VAL A 297 7.00 14.42 33.03
N LYS A 298 5.83 13.80 32.85
CA LYS A 298 5.15 13.09 33.94
C LYS A 298 5.88 11.83 34.41
N VAL A 299 6.59 11.14 33.53
CA VAL A 299 7.40 9.96 33.91
C VAL A 299 8.66 10.42 34.62
N ASP A 300 9.31 11.47 34.12
CA ASP A 300 10.50 12.07 34.73
C ASP A 300 10.15 12.69 36.11
N GLU A 301 8.99 13.34 36.28
CA GLU A 301 8.48 13.84 37.58
C GLU A 301 8.20 12.69 38.58
N LEU A 302 7.63 11.57 38.11
CA LEU A 302 7.39 10.39 38.96
C LEU A 302 8.70 9.68 39.36
N GLU A 303 9.72 9.70 38.50
CA GLU A 303 11.06 9.16 38.83
C GLU A 303 11.85 10.08 39.78
N GLU A 304 11.62 11.40 39.75
CA GLU A 304 12.24 12.35 40.69
C GLU A 304 11.63 12.27 42.10
N ASP A 305 10.32 12.06 42.23
CA ASP A 305 9.64 11.93 43.54
C ASP A 305 9.96 10.62 44.28
N ASP A 306 10.44 9.59 43.57
CA ASP A 306 10.81 8.28 44.13
C ASP A 306 12.29 8.20 44.56
N LEU A 307 13.09 9.25 44.36
CA LEU A 307 14.47 9.30 44.86
C LEU A 307 14.50 9.64 46.37
N PRO A 308 15.10 8.81 47.23
CA PRO A 308 15.20 9.10 48.65
C PRO A 308 15.99 10.40 48.86
N GLN A 309 15.36 11.40 49.47
CA GLN A 309 16.04 12.62 49.89
C GLN A 309 17.08 12.25 50.95
N GLU A 310 18.36 12.21 50.56
CA GLU A 310 19.47 12.17 51.50
C GLU A 310 19.36 13.37 52.44
N GLN A 311 19.01 13.09 53.70
CA GLN A 311 19.05 14.06 54.79
C GLN A 311 20.50 14.45 55.04
N ILE A 312 20.91 15.60 54.51
CA ILE A 312 22.14 16.27 54.92
C ILE A 312 21.86 16.93 56.27
N VAL A 313 22.33 16.29 57.34
CA VAL A 313 22.42 16.83 58.71
C VAL A 313 23.71 17.63 58.85
#